data_AF-A0A971QXR4-F1
#
_entry.id   AF-A0A971QXR4-F1
#
_cell.length_a   1.000
_cell.length_b   1.000
_cell.length_c   1.000
_cell.angle_alpha   90.00
_cell.angle_beta   90.00
_cell.angle_gamma   90.00
#
_symmetry.space_group_name_H-M   'P 1'
#
loop_
_entity.id
_entity.type
_entity.pdbx_description
1 polymer ?
#
loop_
_entity_poly.entity_id
_entity_poly.type
_entity_poly.pdbx_seq_one_letter_code
_entity_poly.pdbx_strand_id
1 'polypeptide(L)' 'NGSMIGGFAVVAWPALYRSSGVKTFMVNHEGVVYEKDLGADTAKLATAMAVFDPDASWKKVEAR' A
#
# COMPACT_ATOMS: atom_id res chain seq x y z
N ASN A 1 1.60 -15.00 8.83
CA ASN A 1 2.52 -15.14 7.68
C ASN A 1 1.70 -15.27 6.41
N GLY A 2 1.29 -14.12 5.85
CA GLY A 2 0.47 -14.04 4.64
C GLY A 2 1.33 -14.02 3.39
N SER A 3 2.12 -15.07 3.16
CA SER A 3 2.88 -15.19 1.91
C SER A 3 1.93 -15.65 0.80
N MET A 4 1.58 -14.73 -0.10
CA MET A 4 0.85 -15.06 -1.31
C MET A 4 1.82 -15.59 -2.37
N ILE A 5 1.82 -16.91 -2.55
CA ILE A 5 2.53 -17.56 -3.65
C ILE A 5 1.60 -17.47 -4.87
N GLY A 6 1.89 -16.59 -5.83
CA GLY A 6 1.18 -16.52 -7.12
C GLY A 6 0.10 -15.43 -7.29
N GLY A 7 0.10 -14.38 -6.45
CA GLY A 7 -0.82 -13.24 -6.57
C GLY A 7 -0.15 -11.95 -7.07
N PHE A 8 -0.95 -11.00 -7.57
CA PHE A 8 -0.51 -9.62 -7.81
C PHE A 8 -1.10 -8.67 -6.76
N ALA A 9 -0.51 -7.49 -6.68
CA ALA A 9 -1.06 -6.39 -5.90
C ALA A 9 -0.87 -5.07 -6.63
N VAL A 10 -1.75 -4.13 -6.33
CA VAL A 10 -1.69 -2.76 -6.84
C VAL A 10 -1.45 -1.83 -5.67
N VAL A 11 -0.51 -0.90 -5.84
CA VAL A 11 -0.25 0.16 -4.87
C VAL A 11 -0.67 1.49 -5.49
N ALA A 12 -1.38 2.30 -4.71
CA ALA A 12 -1.86 3.62 -5.09
C ALA A 12 -1.42 4.64 -4.04
N TRP A 13 -0.94 5.80 -4.49
CA TRP A 13 -0.46 6.86 -3.62
C TRP A 13 -0.84 8.24 -4.15
N PRO A 14 -0.85 9.28 -3.29
CA PRO A 14 -1.10 10.65 -3.72
C PRO A 14 -0.04 11.13 -4.72
N ALA A 15 -0.47 11.76 -5.81
CA ALA A 15 0.43 12.38 -6.79
C ALA A 15 1.34 13.44 -6.14
N LEU A 16 0.79 14.17 -5.16
CA LEU A 16 1.51 15.13 -4.33
C LEU A 16 1.17 14.88 -2.85
N TYR A 17 2.16 14.43 -2.08
CA TYR A 17 2.00 14.16 -0.65
C TYR A 17 1.59 15.43 0.12
N ARG A 18 0.66 15.30 1.08
CA ARG A 18 -0.04 16.36 1.85
C ARG A 18 -0.90 17.33 1.05
N SER A 19 -0.78 17.40 -0.27
CA SER A 19 -1.64 18.24 -1.12
C SER A 19 -2.83 17.45 -1.67
N SER A 20 -2.57 16.28 -2.23
CA SER A 20 -3.60 15.38 -2.80
C SER A 20 -4.01 14.24 -1.85
N GLY A 21 -3.28 14.09 -0.73
CA GLY A 21 -3.52 13.07 0.28
C GLY A 21 -2.25 12.71 1.04
N VAL A 22 -2.39 11.90 2.09
CA VAL A 22 -1.28 11.38 2.89
C VAL A 22 -1.23 9.85 2.95
N LYS A 23 -2.25 9.18 2.43
CA LYS A 23 -2.38 7.72 2.54
C LYS A 23 -1.92 7.04 1.27
N THR A 24 -1.13 6.00 1.46
CA THR A 24 -0.80 4.99 0.45
C THR A 24 -1.69 3.80 0.69
N PHE A 25 -2.25 3.26 -0.38
CA PHE A 25 -3.11 2.09 -0.35
C PHE A 25 -2.47 0.95 -1.11
N MET A 26 -2.66 -0.26 -0.61
CA MET A 26 -2.21 -1.49 -1.26
C MET A 26 -3.38 -2.45 -1.32
N VAL A 27 -3.68 -3.00 -2.49
CA VAL A 27 -4.75 -3.99 -2.66
C VAL A 27 -4.18 -5.27 -3.23
N ASN A 28 -4.48 -6.40 -2.60
CA ASN A 28 -4.12 -7.72 -3.12
C ASN A 28 -5.20 -8.26 -4.07
N HIS A 29 -4.90 -9.38 -4.74
CA HIS A 29 -5.84 -10.03 -5.66
C HIS A 29 -7.14 -10.56 -5.01
N GLU A 30 -7.18 -10.69 -3.68
CA GLU A 30 -8.40 -11.03 -2.93
C GLU A 30 -9.27 -9.81 -2.61
N GLY A 31 -8.84 -8.60 -3.02
CA GLY A 31 -9.54 -7.36 -2.73
C GLY A 31 -9.30 -6.83 -1.31
N VAL A 32 -8.35 -7.40 -0.55
CA VAL A 32 -7.97 -6.89 0.77
C VAL A 32 -7.16 -5.61 0.59
N VAL A 33 -7.66 -4.52 1.18
CA VAL A 33 -7.02 -3.21 1.15
C VAL A 33 -6.24 -2.95 2.43
N TYR A 34 -5.02 -2.47 2.29
CA TYR A 34 -4.15 -1.99 3.35
C TYR A 34 -3.86 -0.50 3.14
N GLU A 35 -3.68 0.23 4.23
CA GLU A 35 -3.29 1.64 4.21
C GLU A 35 -2.07 1.90 5.11
N LYS A 36 -1.21 2.83 4.67
CA LYS A 36 -0.08 3.34 5.45
C LYS A 36 0.26 4.76 5.00
N ASP A 37 0.74 5.58 5.94
CA ASP A 37 1.37 6.86 5.61
C ASP A 37 2.88 6.62 5.46
N LEU A 38 3.40 6.84 4.25
CA LEU A 38 4.82 6.66 3.93
C LEU A 38 5.60 7.97 3.95
N GLY A 39 4.98 9.09 4.33
CA GLY A 39 5.65 10.37 4.42
C GLY A 39 5.96 11.02 3.06
N ALA A 40 6.87 11.98 3.07
CA ALA A 40 7.28 12.70 1.86
C ALA A 40 7.91 11.80 0.80
N ASP A 41 8.48 10.66 1.21
CA ASP A 41 9.14 9.69 0.33
C ASP A 41 8.17 8.68 -0.30
N THR A 42 6.86 8.87 -0.14
CA THR A 42 5.82 7.96 -0.64
C THR A 42 6.05 7.53 -2.08
N ALA A 43 6.27 8.47 -3.01
CA ALA A 43 6.44 8.16 -4.43
C ALA A 43 7.70 7.30 -4.71
N LYS A 44 8.79 7.59 -4.00
CA LYS A 44 10.05 6.84 -4.12
C LYS A 44 9.89 5.42 -3.58
N LEU A 45 9.27 5.29 -2.41
CA LEU A 45 9.03 4.01 -1.76
C LEU A 45 8.06 3.14 -2.57
N ALA A 46 6.94 3.71 -3.01
CA ALA A 46 5.93 2.99 -3.78
C ALA A 46 6.46 2.51 -5.15
N THR A 47 7.30 3.31 -5.81
CA THR A 47 7.93 2.91 -7.09
C THR A 47 8.99 1.82 -6.90
N ALA A 48 9.66 1.80 -5.75
CA ALA A 48 10.67 0.78 -5.42
C ALA A 48 10.06 -0.55 -4.92
N MET A 49 8.75 -0.59 -4.65
CA MET A 49 8.07 -1.79 -4.19
C MET A 49 7.95 -2.81 -5.32
N ALA A 50 8.84 -3.81 -5.31
CA ALA A 50 8.80 -4.94 -6.23
C ALA A 50 7.99 -6.14 -5.68
N VAL A 51 7.77 -6.19 -4.37
CA VAL A 51 7.10 -7.29 -3.68
C VAL A 51 6.01 -6.75 -2.77
N PHE A 52 4.84 -7.39 -2.81
CA PHE A 52 3.77 -7.16 -1.86
C PHE A 52 4.14 -7.80 -0.52
N ASP A 53 4.69 -7.01 0.39
CA ASP A 53 4.99 -7.43 1.76
C ASP A 53 4.50 -6.37 2.75
N PRO A 54 3.18 -6.32 3.05
CA PRO A 54 2.67 -5.45 4.09
C PRO A 54 3.18 -5.94 5.45
N ASP A 55 4.23 -5.29 5.94
CA ASP A 55 4.70 -5.45 7.31
C ASP A 55 3.63 -5.04 8.36
N ALA A 56 3.92 -5.26 9.65
CA ALA A 56 2.99 -4.98 10.74
C ALA A 56 2.58 -3.50 10.90
N SER A 57 3.23 -2.57 10.21
CA SER A 57 2.87 -1.15 10.23
C SER A 57 1.82 -0.77 9.19
N TRP A 58 1.47 -1.67 8.27
CA TRP A 58 0.32 -1.52 7.39
C TRP A 58 -0.97 -1.84 8.15
N LYS A 59 -1.98 -0.98 8.00
CA LYS A 59 -3.28 -1.18 8.61
C LYS A 59 -4.25 -1.74 7.57
N LYS A 60 -4.91 -2.86 7.88
CA LYS A 60 -6.00 -3.36 7.04
C LYS A 60 -7.16 -2.37 7.10
N VAL A 61 -7.65 -1.94 5.94
CA VAL A 61 -8.84 -1.11 5.83
C VAL A 61 -10.05 -2.03 5.98
N GLU A 62 -10.92 -1.71 6.94
CA GLU A 62 -12.21 -2.36 7.06
C GLU A 62 -13.20 -1.67 6.12
N ALA A 63 -13.75 -2.43 5.17
CA ALA A 63 -14.92 -1.99 4.43
C ALA A 63 -16.11 -1.99 5.41
N ARG A 64 -16.77 -0.84 5.53
CA ARG A 64 -18.03 -0.70 6.28
C ARG A 64 -19.19 -1.30 5.52
#